data_AF-A0A1F6M5T3-F1
#
_entry.id   AF-A0A1F6M5T3-F1
#
_cell.length_a   1.000
_cell.length_b   1.000
_cell.length_c   1.000
_cell.angle_alpha   90.00
_cell.angle_beta   90.00
_cell.angle_gamma   90.00
#
_symmetry.space_group_name_H-M   'P 1'
#
loop_
_entity.id
_entity.type
_entity.pdbx_description
1 polymer ?
#
loop_
_entity_poly.entity_id
_entity_poly.type
_entity_poly.pdbx_seq_one_letter_code
_entity_poly.pdbx_strand_id
1 'polypeptide(L)'
;MSILDSIRIGDKNSPIKVIFAFTQAWSTIKERINLSFMKKIFLFTFFALCISVPLAVSSLTSRDPSVQKFAQSMDFLYARTFGTFSSSTENGITKYIFTPAWKISSPTSPLPPAQNQERIRLTQHDLSYLGAFRLPKEANGPSRFGYGGGALAFNPHGDPNGANDGYPGSLYILGHEHDQMLAEVNIPSPIDQRNKSLSSLNTAGFLHGFVDITGGLAQQFDAGNGYRVDGLAYLEAQGSQASPKIYWTARTYYNVDGSSDPSHGLSDADLSHPNAKGMWRLGDYTGMMTGGYIFPVPSYFADAYLGRKRLISGLFTQQGVSHTSQGPAMFAYGPWLDDPQNKGITHNSKLATQALLYYPYTTNFTVPGGDPIGNFPDHQVPDHWEAASWVHTPEKHAVLLVGRRAMGVTYYGDARPNDCDIYKGYHGEPYEPRILFYDPADLALAAQNKKDPTTIVPYIEWNPSQFMSKTCDWELTGAVYDEKNKLLYIMQTNVDTEGADPTPLLYVFKIKS
;
A
#
# COMPACT_ATOMS: atom_id res chain seq x y z
N MET A 1 -40.46 19.70 48.89
CA MET A 1 -40.52 20.57 47.70
C MET A 1 -39.10 20.79 47.23
N SER A 2 -38.62 19.91 46.34
CA SER A 2 -37.20 19.76 46.07
C SER A 2 -36.91 19.74 44.57
N ILE A 3 -35.71 20.20 44.24
CA ILE A 3 -35.01 20.20 42.94
C ILE A 3 -35.04 18.83 42.22
N LEU A 4 -35.42 17.74 42.91
CA LEU A 4 -35.49 16.40 42.36
C LEU A 4 -36.67 16.19 41.40
N ASP A 5 -37.73 17.02 41.46
CA ASP A 5 -38.94 16.84 40.65
C ASP A 5 -38.84 17.47 39.24
N SER A 6 -37.84 18.32 38.96
CA SER A 6 -37.69 19.00 37.66
C SER A 6 -36.82 18.25 36.65
N ILE A 7 -36.22 17.12 37.04
CA ILE A 7 -35.31 16.34 36.20
C ILE A 7 -36.04 15.11 35.65
N ARG A 8 -36.50 15.15 34.39
CA ARG A 8 -36.97 13.95 33.66
C ARG A 8 -35.77 13.21 33.06
N ILE A 9 -35.20 12.28 33.83
CA ILE A 9 -34.27 11.26 33.32
C ILE A 9 -35.10 10.02 32.95
N GLY A 10 -34.87 9.46 31.76
CA GLY A 10 -35.65 8.35 31.19
C GLY A 10 -35.50 6.99 31.88
N ASP A 11 -34.97 6.89 33.10
CA ASP A 11 -34.90 5.62 33.82
C ASP A 11 -34.90 5.82 35.35
N LYS A 12 -35.73 5.07 36.07
CA LYS A 12 -36.03 5.28 37.50
C LYS A 12 -34.91 4.83 38.46
N ASN A 13 -33.84 4.20 37.95
CA ASN A 13 -32.67 3.77 38.71
C ASN A 13 -31.37 4.48 38.30
N SER A 14 -31.42 5.80 38.09
CA SER A 14 -30.26 6.55 37.62
C SER A 14 -29.17 6.77 38.71
N PRO A 15 -27.88 6.46 38.42
CA PRO A 15 -26.72 6.78 39.27
C PRO A 15 -26.60 8.26 39.66
N ILE A 16 -27.27 9.15 38.91
CA ILE A 16 -27.21 10.61 39.10
C ILE A 16 -27.88 11.04 40.42
N LYS A 17 -28.95 10.36 40.86
CA LYS A 17 -29.57 10.63 42.18
C LYS A 17 -28.62 10.27 43.32
N VAL A 18 -27.78 9.24 43.14
CA VAL A 18 -26.78 8.82 44.13
C VAL A 18 -25.67 9.86 44.24
N ILE A 19 -25.24 10.46 43.12
CA ILE A 19 -24.19 11.49 43.10
C ILE A 19 -24.64 12.79 43.80
N PHE A 20 -25.87 13.24 43.57
CA PHE A 20 -26.41 14.43 44.25
C PHE A 20 -26.61 14.22 45.76
N ALA A 21 -26.99 13.01 46.19
CA ALA A 21 -27.02 12.65 47.60
C ALA A 21 -25.60 12.57 48.21
N PHE A 22 -24.61 12.09 47.45
CA PHE A 22 -23.22 12.00 47.89
C PHE A 22 -22.53 13.36 48.02
N THR A 23 -22.81 14.34 47.15
CA THR A 23 -22.24 15.68 47.25
C THR A 23 -22.79 16.48 48.44
N GLN A 24 -24.07 16.30 48.80
CA GLN A 24 -24.62 16.84 50.05
C GLN A 24 -24.11 16.12 51.30
N ALA A 25 -23.89 14.80 51.25
CA ALA A 25 -23.26 14.07 52.35
C ALA A 25 -21.80 14.54 52.56
N TRP A 26 -21.06 14.80 51.48
CA TRP A 26 -19.66 15.24 51.51
C TRP A 26 -19.48 16.66 52.08
N SER A 27 -20.41 17.59 51.83
CA SER A 27 -20.34 18.92 52.47
C SER A 27 -20.46 18.85 54.00
N THR A 28 -21.04 17.77 54.52
CA THR A 28 -21.29 17.57 55.96
C THR A 28 -20.18 16.77 56.65
N ILE A 29 -19.44 15.93 55.91
CA ILE A 29 -18.36 15.06 56.45
C ILE A 29 -17.00 15.78 56.54
N LYS A 30 -16.86 16.94 55.89
CA LYS A 30 -15.58 17.69 55.77
C LYS A 30 -14.93 18.09 57.10
N GLU A 31 -15.67 18.08 58.21
CA GLU A 31 -15.16 18.49 59.53
C GLU A 31 -14.63 17.35 60.41
N ARG A 32 -14.76 16.07 60.03
CA ARG A 32 -14.24 14.96 60.84
C ARG A 32 -13.64 13.88 59.95
N ILE A 33 -12.36 13.56 60.20
CA ILE A 33 -11.60 12.34 59.80
C ILE A 33 -10.45 12.59 58.77
N ASN A 34 -9.38 11.80 58.98
CA ASN A 34 -8.01 11.91 58.47
C ASN A 34 -7.89 11.75 56.92
N LEU A 35 -7.19 12.70 56.27
CA LEU A 35 -7.25 12.99 54.83
C LEU A 35 -6.55 12.00 53.88
N SER A 36 -5.66 11.12 54.34
CA SER A 36 -4.75 10.37 53.45
C SER A 36 -5.40 9.14 52.80
N PHE A 37 -6.10 8.32 53.60
CA PHE A 37 -6.69 7.06 53.13
C PHE A 37 -7.96 7.29 52.29
N MET A 38 -8.78 8.28 52.68
CA MET A 38 -9.99 8.68 51.97
C MET A 38 -9.70 9.39 50.65
N LYS A 39 -8.57 10.10 50.51
CA LYS A 39 -8.16 10.69 49.22
C LYS A 39 -7.94 9.63 48.15
N LYS A 40 -7.38 8.47 48.50
CA LYS A 40 -7.13 7.37 47.56
C LYS A 40 -8.42 6.67 47.14
N ILE A 41 -9.34 6.43 48.09
CA ILE A 41 -10.67 5.89 47.78
C ILE A 41 -11.47 6.89 46.96
N PHE A 42 -11.48 8.17 47.34
CA PHE A 42 -12.13 9.23 46.58
C PHE A 42 -11.57 9.34 45.17
N LEU A 43 -10.23 9.34 44.98
CA LEU A 43 -9.65 9.37 43.63
C LEU A 43 -10.07 8.16 42.81
N PHE A 44 -10.12 6.96 43.41
CA PHE A 44 -10.44 5.72 42.71
C PHE A 44 -11.94 5.62 42.36
N THR A 45 -12.83 5.98 43.30
CA THR A 45 -14.28 6.01 43.07
C THR A 45 -14.67 7.17 42.14
N PHE A 46 -13.99 8.32 42.23
CA PHE A 46 -14.17 9.46 41.34
C PHE A 46 -13.65 9.14 39.92
N PHE A 47 -12.50 8.47 39.77
CA PHE A 47 -12.03 7.98 38.46
C PHE A 47 -12.99 6.95 37.86
N ALA A 48 -13.49 6.00 38.67
CA ALA A 48 -14.44 5.00 38.21
C ALA A 48 -15.77 5.63 37.76
N LEU A 49 -16.26 6.66 38.46
CA LEU A 49 -17.44 7.43 38.06
C LEU A 49 -17.18 8.31 36.82
N CYS A 50 -16.02 8.95 36.71
CA CYS A 50 -15.66 9.80 35.57
C CYS A 50 -15.47 9.01 34.26
N ILE A 51 -15.12 7.72 34.33
CA ILE A 51 -15.03 6.83 33.16
C ILE A 51 -16.39 6.25 32.78
N SER A 52 -17.27 5.97 33.75
CA SER A 52 -18.57 5.31 33.50
C SER A 52 -19.70 6.27 33.10
N VAL A 53 -19.63 7.55 33.46
CA VAL A 53 -20.67 8.55 33.11
C VAL A 53 -20.68 8.96 31.62
N PRO A 54 -19.54 9.16 30.92
CA PRO A 54 -19.54 9.48 29.48
C PRO A 54 -20.04 8.33 28.60
N LEU A 55 -19.91 7.08 29.05
CA LEU A 55 -20.41 5.89 28.36
C LEU A 55 -21.95 5.79 28.39
N ALA A 56 -22.60 6.44 29.35
CA ALA A 56 -24.05 6.32 29.55
C ALA A 56 -24.85 7.55 29.06
N VAL A 57 -24.21 8.68 28.71
CA VAL A 57 -24.93 9.91 28.35
C VAL A 57 -24.26 10.61 27.17
N SER A 58 -24.83 10.44 25.97
CA SER A 58 -24.37 11.09 24.73
C SER A 58 -24.93 12.51 24.53
N SER A 59 -25.91 12.94 25.34
CA SER A 59 -26.46 14.29 25.28
C SER A 59 -27.18 14.69 26.57
N LEU A 60 -27.10 15.97 26.93
CA LEU A 60 -27.81 16.56 28.07
C LEU A 60 -28.62 17.77 27.60
N THR A 61 -29.85 17.93 28.10
CA THR A 61 -30.74 19.08 27.81
C THR A 61 -31.26 19.67 29.12
N SER A 62 -31.15 20.98 29.29
CA SER A 62 -31.62 21.68 30.50
C SER A 62 -31.96 23.15 30.21
N ARG A 63 -32.90 23.71 30.98
CA ARG A 63 -33.20 25.16 31.04
C ARG A 63 -32.59 25.84 32.26
N ASP A 64 -31.87 25.10 33.11
CA ASP A 64 -31.34 25.59 34.38
C ASP A 64 -29.93 26.21 34.22
N PRO A 65 -29.72 27.47 34.62
CA PRO A 65 -28.41 28.15 34.55
C PRO A 65 -27.28 27.44 35.30
N SER A 66 -27.60 26.64 36.32
CA SER A 66 -26.59 25.88 37.10
C SER A 66 -25.98 24.72 36.30
N VAL A 67 -26.74 24.13 35.37
CA VAL A 67 -26.25 23.11 34.43
C VAL A 67 -25.28 23.70 33.41
N GLN A 68 -25.51 24.96 33.02
CA GLN A 68 -24.61 25.73 32.17
C GLN A 68 -23.23 25.92 32.82
N LYS A 69 -23.21 26.28 34.11
CA LYS A 69 -21.97 26.42 34.89
C LYS A 69 -21.23 25.09 35.04
N PHE A 70 -21.95 23.98 35.24
CA PHE A 70 -21.36 22.64 35.30
C PHE A 70 -20.69 22.25 33.96
N ALA A 71 -21.37 22.46 32.82
CA ALA A 71 -20.82 22.18 31.50
C ALA A 71 -19.56 23.01 31.20
N GLN A 72 -19.58 24.31 31.54
CA GLN A 72 -18.41 25.19 31.38
C GLN A 72 -17.23 24.78 32.27
N SER A 73 -17.49 24.30 33.51
CA SER A 73 -16.44 23.79 34.38
C SER A 73 -15.84 22.46 33.90
N MET A 74 -16.62 21.63 33.20
CA MET A 74 -16.14 20.40 32.56
C MET A 74 -15.30 20.68 31.31
N ASP A 75 -15.68 21.68 30.51
CA ASP A 75 -14.89 22.17 29.38
C ASP A 75 -13.48 22.58 29.82
N PHE A 76 -13.38 23.33 30.93
CA PHE A 76 -12.09 23.81 31.43
C PHE A 76 -11.18 22.70 31.98
N LEU A 77 -11.74 21.58 32.44
CA LEU A 77 -10.98 20.48 33.05
C LEU A 77 -10.60 19.37 32.05
N TYR A 78 -11.30 19.27 30.91
CA TYR A 78 -11.15 18.15 29.95
C TYR A 78 -10.71 18.55 28.53
N ALA A 79 -10.74 19.84 28.18
CA ALA A 79 -10.36 20.33 26.85
C ALA A 79 -8.83 20.35 26.66
N ARG A 80 -8.27 19.16 26.43
CA ARG A 80 -7.03 18.90 25.64
C ARG A 80 -6.72 17.41 25.53
N THR A 81 -7.32 16.56 26.37
CA THR A 81 -6.91 15.15 26.49
C THR A 81 -7.98 14.13 26.06
N PHE A 82 -9.29 14.45 26.12
CA PHE A 82 -10.34 13.43 25.98
C PHE A 82 -11.46 13.72 24.96
N GLY A 83 -11.63 14.95 24.47
CA GLY A 83 -12.67 15.29 23.48
C GLY A 83 -13.02 16.78 23.43
N THR A 84 -14.01 17.14 22.60
CA THR A 84 -14.56 18.51 22.49
C THR A 84 -16.03 18.53 22.92
N PHE A 85 -16.44 19.60 23.60
CA PHE A 85 -17.87 19.89 23.79
C PHE A 85 -18.36 20.90 22.75
N SER A 86 -19.56 20.68 22.25
CA SER A 86 -20.31 21.67 21.47
C SER A 86 -21.68 21.89 22.10
N SER A 87 -22.24 23.07 21.88
CA SER A 87 -23.59 23.38 22.34
C SER A 87 -24.40 24.07 21.26
N SER A 88 -25.70 23.80 21.23
CA SER A 88 -26.68 24.52 20.43
C SER A 88 -27.87 24.91 21.29
N THR A 89 -28.42 26.11 21.08
CA THR A 89 -29.59 26.59 21.82
C THR A 89 -30.72 26.88 20.85
N GLU A 90 -31.89 26.28 21.11
CA GLU A 90 -33.10 26.50 20.33
C GLU A 90 -34.29 26.63 21.28
N ASN A 91 -35.14 27.65 21.10
CA ASN A 91 -36.33 27.91 21.94
C ASN A 91 -36.04 27.92 23.46
N GLY A 92 -34.92 28.50 23.85
CA GLY A 92 -34.48 28.61 25.25
C GLY A 92 -34.04 27.28 25.88
N ILE A 93 -33.82 26.24 25.08
CA ILE A 93 -33.27 24.95 25.53
C ILE A 93 -31.88 24.79 24.92
N THR A 94 -30.87 24.59 25.77
CA THR A 94 -29.50 24.34 25.31
C THR A 94 -29.21 22.84 25.36
N LYS A 95 -28.76 22.30 24.22
CA LYS A 95 -28.26 20.93 24.09
C LYS A 95 -26.74 20.95 24.11
N TYR A 96 -26.14 20.12 24.96
CA TYR A 96 -24.70 19.92 25.04
C TYR A 96 -24.32 18.55 24.48
N ILE A 97 -23.33 18.52 23.59
CA ILE A 97 -22.82 17.32 22.93
C ILE A 97 -21.34 17.17 23.26
N PHE A 98 -20.95 16.00 23.75
CA PHE A 98 -19.55 15.65 23.94
C PHE A 98 -19.07 14.75 22.78
N THR A 99 -17.97 15.12 22.14
CA THR A 99 -17.32 14.36 21.07
C THR A 99 -15.97 13.85 21.56
N PRO A 100 -15.77 12.54 21.75
CA PRO A 100 -14.51 12.00 22.24
C PRO A 100 -13.33 12.22 21.26
N ALA A 101 -12.11 12.40 21.77
CA ALA A 101 -10.92 12.74 20.98
C ALA A 101 -10.57 11.69 19.90
N TRP A 102 -10.82 10.40 20.16
CA TRP A 102 -10.62 9.32 19.18
C TRP A 102 -11.61 9.34 17.99
N LYS A 103 -12.67 10.16 18.04
CA LYS A 103 -13.56 10.45 16.90
C LYS A 103 -13.17 11.73 16.15
N ILE A 104 -12.23 12.52 16.68
CA ILE A 104 -11.73 13.72 16.01
C ILE A 104 -10.63 13.24 15.06
N SER A 105 -10.98 13.04 13.79
CA SER A 105 -10.01 12.79 12.74
C SER A 105 -8.97 13.91 12.72
N SER A 106 -7.70 13.53 12.52
CA SER A 106 -6.53 14.37 12.26
C SER A 106 -6.85 15.58 11.39
N PRO A 107 -6.12 16.71 11.49
CA PRO A 107 -6.37 17.90 10.69
C PRO A 107 -6.50 17.52 9.22
N THR A 108 -7.72 17.65 8.73
CA THR A 108 -8.08 17.41 7.35
C THR A 108 -7.37 18.50 6.55
N SER A 109 -6.39 18.08 5.74
CA SER A 109 -6.23 18.72 4.44
C SER A 109 -7.63 18.82 3.83
N PRO A 110 -8.09 19.99 3.36
CA PRO A 110 -9.46 20.13 2.92
C PRO A 110 -9.71 19.07 1.83
N LEU A 111 -10.48 18.04 2.20
CA LEU A 111 -10.98 17.08 1.24
C LEU A 111 -11.71 17.91 0.19
N PRO A 112 -11.36 17.78 -1.11
CA PRO A 112 -12.21 18.35 -2.13
C PRO A 112 -13.62 17.80 -1.89
N PRO A 113 -14.67 18.61 -2.07
CA PRO A 113 -16.03 18.12 -1.95
C PRO A 113 -16.16 16.90 -2.85
N ALA A 114 -16.58 15.77 -2.28
CA ALA A 114 -17.05 14.63 -3.03
C ALA A 114 -18.30 15.06 -3.79
N GLN A 115 -18.10 15.69 -4.95
CA GLN A 115 -19.11 15.79 -5.99
C GLN A 115 -18.96 14.56 -6.86
N ASN A 116 -20.10 13.93 -7.14
CA ASN A 116 -20.30 12.82 -8.06
C ASN A 116 -19.73 13.09 -9.47
N GLN A 117 -18.41 13.08 -9.62
CA GLN A 117 -17.77 12.81 -10.89
C GLN A 117 -17.15 11.43 -10.76
N GLU A 118 -17.82 10.46 -11.37
CA GLU A 118 -17.23 9.16 -11.64
C GLU A 118 -15.96 9.42 -12.46
N ARG A 119 -14.81 8.98 -11.94
CA ARG A 119 -13.56 9.06 -12.70
C ARG A 119 -13.73 8.22 -13.97
N ILE A 120 -13.30 8.77 -15.09
CA ILE A 120 -13.33 8.03 -16.35
C ILE A 120 -12.04 7.22 -16.54
N ARG A 121 -12.08 6.27 -17.47
CA ARG A 121 -10.91 5.46 -17.81
C ARG A 121 -9.78 6.32 -18.37
N LEU A 122 -8.59 6.14 -17.82
CA LEU A 122 -7.36 6.69 -18.35
C LEU A 122 -6.94 5.89 -19.59
N THR A 123 -6.33 6.53 -20.59
CA THR A 123 -5.85 5.86 -21.81
C THR A 123 -4.37 6.13 -22.04
N GLN A 124 -3.75 5.40 -22.97
CA GLN A 124 -2.37 5.65 -23.41
C GLN A 124 -2.16 7.09 -23.92
N HIS A 125 -3.20 7.77 -24.41
CA HIS A 125 -3.10 9.16 -24.87
C HIS A 125 -2.98 10.18 -23.74
N ASP A 126 -3.23 9.76 -22.50
CA ASP A 126 -3.06 10.56 -21.29
C ASP A 126 -1.62 10.52 -20.76
N LEU A 127 -0.76 9.67 -21.33
CA LEU A 127 0.66 9.57 -21.00
C LEU A 127 1.48 10.43 -21.96
N SER A 128 2.19 11.41 -21.39
CA SER A 128 3.14 12.27 -22.10
C SER A 128 4.56 11.90 -21.73
N TYR A 129 5.32 11.32 -22.66
CA TYR A 129 6.71 10.96 -22.42
C TYR A 129 7.59 12.19 -22.15
N LEU A 130 8.38 12.16 -21.08
CA LEU A 130 9.31 13.23 -20.69
C LEU A 130 10.77 12.87 -20.96
N GLY A 131 11.10 11.59 -21.04
CA GLY A 131 12.47 11.12 -21.25
C GLY A 131 12.83 9.93 -20.36
N ALA A 132 14.12 9.65 -20.29
CA ALA A 132 14.69 8.62 -19.46
C ALA A 132 15.92 9.11 -18.68
N PHE A 133 16.30 8.37 -17.64
CA PHE A 133 17.53 8.57 -16.89
C PHE A 133 18.14 7.23 -16.45
N ARG A 134 19.43 7.27 -16.12
CA ARG A 134 20.26 6.10 -15.79
C ARG A 134 20.39 5.93 -14.28
N LEU A 135 20.74 4.71 -13.87
CA LEU A 135 21.16 4.41 -12.52
C LEU A 135 22.69 4.45 -12.39
N PRO A 136 23.23 4.67 -11.17
CA PRO A 136 24.64 4.46 -10.88
C PRO A 136 25.13 3.07 -11.32
N LYS A 137 26.38 2.98 -11.73
CA LYS A 137 26.98 1.70 -12.19
C LYS A 137 27.89 1.09 -11.14
N GLU A 138 28.50 1.96 -10.36
CA GLU A 138 29.34 1.61 -9.24
C GLU A 138 28.53 0.89 -8.15
N ALA A 139 29.20 -0.04 -7.48
CA ALA A 139 28.68 -0.63 -6.27
C ALA A 139 28.68 0.42 -5.14
N ASN A 140 27.71 0.30 -4.23
CA ASN A 140 27.66 1.10 -3.01
C ASN A 140 27.33 0.22 -1.82
N GLY A 141 28.38 -0.34 -1.20
CA GLY A 141 28.25 -1.35 -0.16
C GLY A 141 28.16 -2.76 -0.76
N PRO A 142 27.21 -3.61 -0.33
CA PRO A 142 27.17 -5.03 -0.67
C PRO A 142 26.62 -5.35 -2.07
N SER A 143 26.11 -4.36 -2.81
CA SER A 143 25.45 -4.58 -4.10
C SER A 143 25.66 -3.43 -5.08
N ARG A 144 25.04 -3.57 -6.27
CA ARG A 144 25.08 -2.68 -7.43
C ARG A 144 23.79 -2.84 -8.24
N PHE A 145 23.53 -1.95 -9.19
CA PHE A 145 22.34 -2.06 -10.08
C PHE A 145 22.56 -2.95 -11.31
N GLY A 146 23.78 -3.45 -11.55
CA GLY A 146 24.05 -4.41 -12.62
C GLY A 146 23.18 -5.66 -12.46
N TYR A 147 22.51 -6.09 -13.53
CA TYR A 147 21.48 -7.15 -13.52
C TYR A 147 20.38 -6.92 -12.46
N GLY A 148 20.16 -5.68 -12.02
CA GLY A 148 19.21 -5.33 -10.97
C GLY A 148 17.86 -4.87 -11.53
N GLY A 149 17.10 -4.16 -10.69
CA GLY A 149 15.81 -3.59 -11.08
C GLY A 149 14.64 -4.56 -10.96
N GLY A 150 14.64 -5.44 -9.96
CA GLY A 150 13.53 -6.37 -9.73
C GLY A 150 12.30 -5.74 -9.07
N ALA A 151 12.45 -4.60 -8.38
CA ALA A 151 11.34 -3.92 -7.72
C ALA A 151 11.61 -2.41 -7.57
N LEU A 152 10.54 -1.61 -7.48
CA LEU A 152 10.58 -0.15 -7.48
C LEU A 152 9.51 0.44 -6.56
N ALA A 153 9.88 1.43 -5.74
CA ALA A 153 8.93 2.26 -4.99
C ALA A 153 9.37 3.74 -4.97
N PHE A 154 8.41 4.64 -4.78
CA PHE A 154 8.62 6.09 -4.75
C PHE A 154 8.45 6.62 -3.33
N ASN A 155 9.42 7.42 -2.88
CA ASN A 155 9.37 8.14 -1.63
C ASN A 155 9.09 9.62 -1.91
N PRO A 156 7.89 10.15 -1.60
CA PRO A 156 7.53 11.55 -1.85
C PRO A 156 8.31 12.54 -0.98
N HIS A 157 8.99 12.05 0.06
CA HIS A 157 9.80 12.84 1.00
C HIS A 157 11.30 12.70 0.75
N GLY A 158 11.70 11.93 -0.26
CA GLY A 158 13.08 11.79 -0.69
C GLY A 158 13.68 13.06 -1.27
N ASP A 159 15.01 13.12 -1.27
CA ASP A 159 15.81 14.23 -1.81
C ASP A 159 15.33 15.65 -1.41
N PRO A 160 15.06 15.93 -0.12
CA PRO A 160 14.50 17.23 0.29
C PRO A 160 15.46 18.41 0.06
N ASN A 161 16.76 18.13 -0.08
CA ASN A 161 17.81 19.11 -0.36
C ASN A 161 18.30 19.04 -1.81
N GLY A 162 17.58 18.30 -2.66
CA GLY A 162 17.90 18.10 -4.07
C GLY A 162 17.84 19.37 -4.90
N ALA A 163 18.29 19.27 -6.14
CA ALA A 163 18.14 20.35 -7.10
C ALA A 163 16.65 20.66 -7.34
N ASN A 164 16.30 21.93 -7.52
CA ASN A 164 14.94 22.31 -7.92
C ASN A 164 14.77 22.12 -9.44
N ASP A 165 14.81 20.86 -9.87
CA ASP A 165 14.84 20.46 -11.28
C ASP A 165 13.48 19.95 -11.80
N GLY A 166 12.47 19.94 -10.93
CA GLY A 166 11.10 19.53 -11.23
C GLY A 166 10.79 18.06 -10.92
N TYR A 167 11.73 17.31 -10.34
CA TYR A 167 11.60 15.89 -10.03
C TYR A 167 11.86 15.60 -8.54
N PRO A 168 11.01 16.12 -7.62
CA PRO A 168 11.21 15.92 -6.19
C PRO A 168 10.95 14.46 -5.78
N GLY A 169 11.44 14.09 -4.61
CA GLY A 169 11.33 12.73 -4.10
C GLY A 169 12.52 11.87 -4.48
N SER A 170 12.41 10.58 -4.21
CA SER A 170 13.45 9.58 -4.50
C SER A 170 12.83 8.25 -4.90
N LEU A 171 13.66 7.35 -5.40
CA LEU A 171 13.26 5.99 -5.74
C LEU A 171 14.01 4.98 -4.87
N TYR A 172 13.26 4.05 -4.29
CA TYR A 172 13.77 2.81 -3.75
C TYR A 172 13.84 1.78 -4.87
N ILE A 173 15.03 1.24 -5.13
CA ILE A 173 15.27 0.32 -6.24
C ILE A 173 16.04 -0.88 -5.74
N LEU A 174 15.53 -2.07 -6.06
CA LEU A 174 16.24 -3.31 -5.77
C LEU A 174 17.47 -3.43 -6.68
N GLY A 175 18.62 -3.71 -6.06
CA GLY A 175 19.90 -3.93 -6.71
C GLY A 175 19.98 -5.28 -7.40
N HIS A 176 21.19 -5.83 -7.43
CA HIS A 176 21.51 -7.03 -8.18
C HIS A 176 20.63 -8.20 -7.79
N GLU A 177 20.25 -8.97 -8.80
CA GLU A 177 19.36 -10.11 -8.68
C GLU A 177 19.85 -11.22 -7.71
N HIS A 178 21.13 -11.31 -7.36
CA HIS A 178 21.63 -12.31 -6.40
C HIS A 178 21.81 -11.74 -5.00
N ASP A 179 22.00 -10.43 -4.89
CA ASP A 179 22.28 -9.77 -3.62
C ASP A 179 20.97 -9.46 -2.87
N GLN A 180 19.90 -9.16 -3.60
CA GLN A 180 18.56 -8.87 -3.03
C GLN A 180 18.55 -7.68 -2.06
N MET A 181 19.38 -6.66 -2.35
CA MET A 181 19.56 -5.47 -1.51
C MET A 181 18.87 -4.24 -2.10
N LEU A 182 18.32 -3.37 -1.25
CA LEU A 182 17.65 -2.14 -1.66
C LEU A 182 18.56 -0.91 -1.52
N ALA A 183 18.57 -0.03 -2.52
CA ALA A 183 19.15 1.32 -2.42
C ALA A 183 18.09 2.41 -2.61
N GLU A 184 18.43 3.63 -2.18
CA GLU A 184 17.64 4.83 -2.45
C GLU A 184 18.45 5.78 -3.34
N VAL A 185 17.85 6.26 -4.42
CA VAL A 185 18.49 7.18 -5.37
C VAL A 185 17.62 8.42 -5.61
N ASN A 186 18.26 9.55 -5.89
CA ASN A 186 17.52 10.74 -6.31
C ASN A 186 16.99 10.58 -7.74
N ILE A 187 16.16 11.53 -8.18
CA ILE A 187 15.56 11.52 -9.51
C ILE A 187 16.11 12.72 -10.29
N PRO A 188 17.01 12.51 -11.26
CA PRO A 188 17.47 13.61 -12.10
C PRO A 188 16.42 13.93 -13.16
N SER A 189 16.50 15.14 -13.71
CA SER A 189 15.75 15.51 -14.91
C SER A 189 15.93 14.49 -16.05
N PRO A 190 14.87 13.85 -16.54
CA PRO A 190 14.92 12.89 -17.63
C PRO A 190 15.23 13.62 -18.94
N ILE A 191 15.90 12.90 -19.85
CA ILE A 191 16.24 13.40 -21.19
C ILE A 191 15.54 12.50 -22.20
N ASP A 192 14.84 13.10 -23.17
CA ASP A 192 14.32 12.34 -24.31
C ASP A 192 15.50 11.68 -25.04
N GLN A 193 15.57 10.37 -24.88
CA GLN A 193 16.60 9.46 -25.38
C GLN A 193 16.33 9.01 -26.83
N ARG A 194 15.13 9.29 -27.37
CA ARG A 194 14.76 8.82 -28.71
C ARG A 194 15.72 9.47 -29.71
N ASN A 195 16.48 8.64 -30.42
CA ASN A 195 17.55 9.06 -31.33
C ASN A 195 18.77 9.70 -30.67
N LYS A 196 19.02 9.42 -29.37
CA LYS A 196 20.24 9.83 -28.66
C LYS A 196 20.96 8.60 -28.09
N SER A 197 22.24 8.80 -27.76
CA SER A 197 23.04 7.80 -27.04
C SER A 197 22.62 7.72 -25.57
N LEU A 198 22.65 6.52 -24.97
CA LEU A 198 22.39 6.34 -23.53
C LEU A 198 23.38 7.14 -22.67
N SER A 199 24.64 7.25 -23.10
CA SER A 199 25.64 8.12 -22.45
C SER A 199 25.27 9.60 -22.34
N SER A 200 24.27 10.08 -23.09
CA SER A 200 23.81 11.48 -23.00
C SER A 200 22.75 11.72 -21.92
N LEU A 201 22.26 10.66 -21.28
CA LEU A 201 21.24 10.76 -20.24
C LEU A 201 21.86 11.16 -18.90
N ASN A 202 21.07 11.85 -18.09
CA ASN A 202 21.43 12.10 -16.70
C ASN A 202 21.43 10.79 -15.91
N THR A 203 22.31 10.71 -14.90
CA THR A 203 22.42 9.55 -14.01
C THR A 203 21.97 9.95 -12.61
N ALA A 204 21.14 9.13 -11.99
CA ALA A 204 20.78 9.28 -10.59
C ALA A 204 22.01 9.11 -9.68
N GLY A 205 21.95 9.66 -8.48
CA GLY A 205 22.95 9.52 -7.43
C GLY A 205 22.35 8.81 -6.21
N PHE A 206 23.19 8.08 -5.48
CA PHE A 206 22.79 7.43 -4.24
C PHE A 206 22.44 8.47 -3.16
N LEU A 207 21.27 8.30 -2.54
CA LEU A 207 20.89 8.93 -1.28
C LEU A 207 21.14 7.98 -0.10
N HIS A 208 21.00 6.67 -0.36
CA HIS A 208 21.38 5.62 0.57
C HIS A 208 21.98 4.44 -0.20
N GLY A 209 23.02 3.82 0.36
CA GLY A 209 23.64 2.61 -0.19
C GLY A 209 22.75 1.37 -0.04
N PHE A 210 23.23 0.24 -0.55
CA PHE A 210 22.46 -1.01 -0.55
C PHE A 210 22.32 -1.61 0.86
N VAL A 211 21.11 -1.98 1.26
CA VAL A 211 20.79 -2.63 2.55
C VAL A 211 19.79 -3.78 2.38
N ASP A 212 19.89 -4.79 3.24
CA ASP A 212 18.87 -5.85 3.35
C ASP A 212 17.65 -5.32 4.10
N ILE A 213 16.58 -5.04 3.36
CA ILE A 213 15.32 -4.60 3.95
C ILE A 213 14.53 -5.74 4.57
N THR A 214 14.87 -7.00 4.34
CA THR A 214 14.17 -8.15 4.91
C THR A 214 14.70 -8.50 6.30
N GLY A 215 15.85 -7.94 6.70
CA GLY A 215 16.49 -8.21 7.99
C GLY A 215 16.84 -9.69 8.18
N GLY A 216 17.18 -10.39 7.10
CA GLY A 216 17.42 -11.83 7.05
C GLY A 216 16.16 -12.70 7.10
N LEU A 217 14.95 -12.14 7.20
CA LEU A 217 13.72 -12.92 7.27
C LEU A 217 13.47 -13.72 5.98
N ALA A 218 13.71 -13.13 4.81
CA ALA A 218 13.49 -13.82 3.54
C ALA A 218 14.39 -15.08 3.43
N GLN A 219 15.66 -14.95 3.77
CA GLN A 219 16.61 -16.06 3.78
C GLN A 219 16.24 -17.15 4.79
N GLN A 220 15.72 -16.80 5.97
CA GLN A 220 15.30 -17.79 6.97
C GLN A 220 14.14 -18.69 6.53
N PHE A 221 13.31 -18.20 5.61
CA PHE A 221 12.17 -18.91 5.05
C PHE A 221 12.47 -19.52 3.66
N ASP A 222 13.67 -19.28 3.12
CA ASP A 222 14.14 -19.93 1.91
C ASP A 222 14.56 -21.38 2.20
N ALA A 223 13.90 -22.33 1.56
CA ALA A 223 14.20 -23.76 1.66
C ALA A 223 15.43 -24.20 0.83
N GLY A 224 16.28 -23.25 0.42
CA GLY A 224 17.48 -23.48 -0.39
C GLY A 224 17.23 -23.39 -1.90
N ASN A 225 16.09 -22.82 -2.30
CA ASN A 225 15.69 -22.65 -3.69
C ASN A 225 15.96 -21.21 -4.19
N GLY A 226 16.56 -20.38 -3.34
CA GLY A 226 16.79 -18.96 -3.59
C GLY A 226 15.49 -18.19 -3.36
N TYR A 227 15.57 -17.06 -2.66
CA TYR A 227 14.45 -16.11 -2.58
C TYR A 227 14.65 -14.94 -3.56
N ARG A 228 13.53 -14.37 -4.00
CA ARG A 228 13.49 -13.08 -4.72
C ARG A 228 12.58 -12.11 -4.00
N VAL A 229 13.04 -10.88 -3.85
CA VAL A 229 12.26 -9.71 -3.53
C VAL A 229 11.77 -9.13 -4.85
N ASP A 230 10.46 -9.06 -5.04
CA ASP A 230 9.88 -8.62 -6.34
C ASP A 230 8.84 -7.50 -6.17
N GLY A 231 8.48 -7.16 -4.93
CA GLY A 231 7.49 -6.15 -4.63
C GLY A 231 8.06 -5.12 -3.67
N LEU A 232 7.83 -3.85 -3.97
CA LEU A 232 8.10 -2.73 -3.09
C LEU A 232 6.95 -1.74 -3.16
N ALA A 233 6.51 -1.27 -2.00
CA ALA A 233 5.60 -0.14 -1.92
C ALA A 233 5.94 0.73 -0.72
N TYR A 234 5.92 2.04 -0.91
CA TYR A 234 6.01 3.00 0.17
C TYR A 234 4.60 3.41 0.61
N LEU A 235 4.37 3.49 1.91
CA LEU A 235 3.24 4.25 2.45
C LEU A 235 3.69 5.08 3.66
N GLU A 236 3.05 6.23 3.82
CA GLU A 236 2.99 6.93 5.09
C GLU A 236 2.52 6.00 6.21
N ALA A 237 2.84 6.36 7.46
CA ALA A 237 2.45 5.60 8.64
C ALA A 237 0.94 5.29 8.64
N GLN A 238 0.59 4.01 8.74
CA GLN A 238 -0.79 3.52 8.82
C GLN A 238 -1.12 3.01 10.23
N GLY A 239 -2.38 3.17 10.66
CA GLY A 239 -2.84 2.69 11.97
C GLY A 239 -2.03 3.30 13.12
N SER A 240 -1.43 2.46 13.96
CA SER A 240 -0.59 2.87 15.10
C SER A 240 0.92 2.88 14.77
N GLN A 241 1.30 2.85 13.48
CA GLN A 241 2.69 2.99 13.08
C GLN A 241 3.18 4.43 13.38
N ALA A 242 4.43 4.55 13.85
CA ALA A 242 5.01 5.85 14.22
C ALA A 242 5.72 6.56 13.05
N SER A 243 6.03 5.84 11.99
CA SER A 243 6.84 6.30 10.85
C SER A 243 6.40 5.60 9.55
N PRO A 244 6.72 6.17 8.38
CA PRO A 244 6.48 5.53 7.09
C PRO A 244 7.14 4.16 6.98
N LYS A 245 6.64 3.35 6.05
CA LYS A 245 7.06 1.97 5.85
C LYS A 245 7.31 1.67 4.38
N ILE A 246 8.29 0.80 4.15
CA ILE A 246 8.46 0.08 2.88
C ILE A 246 7.86 -1.31 3.09
N TYR A 247 6.87 -1.66 2.30
CA TYR A 247 6.29 -2.98 2.21
C TYR A 247 7.00 -3.75 1.12
N TRP A 248 7.32 -5.01 1.39
CA TRP A 248 8.05 -5.85 0.48
C TRP A 248 7.44 -7.24 0.37
N THR A 249 7.63 -7.88 -0.78
CA THR A 249 7.45 -9.32 -0.92
C THR A 249 8.82 -10.00 -0.99
N ALA A 250 8.90 -11.23 -0.49
CA ALA A 250 9.99 -12.14 -0.76
C ALA A 250 9.41 -13.53 -0.99
N ARG A 251 9.72 -14.17 -2.11
CA ARG A 251 9.18 -15.49 -2.46
C ARG A 251 10.29 -16.44 -2.88
N THR A 252 10.02 -17.73 -2.74
CA THR A 252 10.85 -18.77 -3.33
C THR A 252 10.91 -18.60 -4.85
N TYR A 253 12.11 -18.50 -5.41
CA TYR A 253 12.32 -18.26 -6.85
C TYR A 253 11.82 -19.44 -7.68
N TYR A 254 12.22 -20.65 -7.28
CA TYR A 254 11.92 -21.89 -8.00
C TYR A 254 11.09 -22.83 -7.12
N ASN A 255 9.77 -22.76 -7.28
CA ASN A 255 8.81 -23.52 -6.49
C ASN A 255 8.07 -24.53 -7.36
N VAL A 256 8.62 -25.75 -7.43
CA VAL A 256 8.05 -26.88 -8.18
C VAL A 256 7.22 -27.83 -7.30
N ASP A 257 7.36 -27.74 -5.98
CA ASP A 257 6.66 -28.59 -5.02
C ASP A 257 5.27 -28.04 -4.63
N GLY A 258 4.93 -26.83 -5.10
CA GLY A 258 3.65 -26.19 -4.84
C GLY A 258 3.56 -25.63 -3.42
N SER A 259 4.68 -25.36 -2.76
CA SER A 259 4.67 -24.77 -1.42
C SER A 259 3.95 -23.42 -1.42
N SER A 260 3.21 -23.15 -0.34
CA SER A 260 2.61 -21.83 -0.12
C SER A 260 3.40 -21.10 0.96
N ASP A 261 4.60 -20.68 0.60
CA ASP A 261 5.49 -19.97 1.53
C ASP A 261 4.90 -18.59 1.87
N PRO A 262 5.07 -18.13 3.12
CA PRO A 262 4.79 -16.73 3.44
C PRO A 262 5.68 -15.82 2.60
N SER A 263 5.17 -14.64 2.21
CA SER A 263 5.90 -13.77 1.31
C SER A 263 5.84 -12.28 1.65
N HIS A 264 4.91 -11.81 2.47
CA HIS A 264 4.74 -10.36 2.70
C HIS A 264 5.42 -9.88 3.97
N GLY A 265 6.06 -8.72 3.89
CA GLY A 265 6.65 -8.04 5.03
C GLY A 265 6.67 -6.53 4.88
N LEU A 266 7.24 -5.89 5.90
CA LEU A 266 7.48 -4.46 5.94
C LEU A 266 8.75 -4.14 6.71
N SER A 267 9.25 -2.95 6.46
CA SER A 267 10.39 -2.34 7.11
C SER A 267 10.13 -0.85 7.30
N ASP A 268 10.81 -0.22 8.26
CA ASP A 268 10.89 1.23 8.33
C ASP A 268 11.47 1.78 7.02
N ALA A 269 10.91 2.90 6.55
CA ALA A 269 11.39 3.55 5.34
C ALA A 269 12.76 4.23 5.52
N ASP A 270 13.18 4.47 6.77
CA ASP A 270 14.55 4.85 7.06
C ASP A 270 15.47 3.62 6.94
N LEU A 271 16.18 3.55 5.81
CA LEU A 271 17.04 2.43 5.44
C LEU A 271 18.24 2.24 6.38
N SER A 272 18.55 3.21 7.24
CA SER A 272 19.58 3.05 8.26
C SER A 272 19.15 2.07 9.38
N HIS A 273 17.84 1.90 9.57
CA HIS A 273 17.26 1.00 10.58
C HIS A 273 16.00 0.31 10.04
N PRO A 274 16.12 -0.65 9.08
CA PRO A 274 14.95 -1.23 8.41
C PRO A 274 13.95 -1.92 9.35
N ASN A 275 14.36 -2.44 10.51
CA ASN A 275 13.45 -3.01 11.52
C ASN A 275 12.39 -3.98 10.94
N ALA A 276 12.85 -4.91 10.11
CA ALA A 276 11.99 -5.77 9.31
C ALA A 276 11.03 -6.64 10.15
N LYS A 277 9.79 -6.75 9.70
CA LYS A 277 8.75 -7.64 10.23
C LYS A 277 7.98 -8.22 9.06
N GLY A 278 7.60 -9.48 9.10
CA GLY A 278 6.91 -10.03 7.95
C GLY A 278 6.90 -11.53 7.87
N MET A 279 7.08 -12.02 6.65
CA MET A 279 6.77 -13.38 6.26
C MET A 279 5.34 -13.73 6.65
N TRP A 280 4.38 -12.91 6.23
CA TRP A 280 2.95 -13.18 6.33
C TRP A 280 2.40 -13.80 5.05
N ARG A 281 1.20 -14.37 5.15
CA ARG A 281 0.42 -14.89 4.02
C ARG A 281 -0.77 -13.99 3.75
N LEU A 282 -1.23 -13.94 2.50
CA LEU A 282 -2.48 -13.25 2.14
C LEU A 282 -3.62 -14.26 2.05
N GLY A 283 -4.45 -14.32 3.09
CA GLY A 283 -5.54 -15.29 3.17
C GLY A 283 -5.08 -16.74 2.94
N ASP A 284 -5.85 -17.46 2.12
CA ASP A 284 -5.56 -18.83 1.68
C ASP A 284 -4.89 -18.89 0.29
N TYR A 285 -4.50 -17.74 -0.26
CA TYR A 285 -3.85 -17.68 -1.57
C TYR A 285 -2.38 -18.05 -1.45
N THR A 286 -1.87 -18.79 -2.43
CA THR A 286 -0.46 -19.15 -2.47
C THR A 286 0.45 -17.92 -2.60
N GLY A 287 1.65 -18.01 -2.03
CA GLY A 287 2.75 -17.07 -2.27
C GLY A 287 3.05 -16.93 -3.77
N MET A 288 2.80 -17.97 -4.58
CA MET A 288 2.99 -17.96 -6.04
C MET A 288 1.87 -17.23 -6.83
N MET A 289 0.92 -16.60 -6.15
CA MET A 289 -0.03 -15.64 -6.73
C MET A 289 0.07 -14.25 -6.12
N THR A 290 0.76 -14.13 -4.98
CA THR A 290 0.70 -12.94 -4.12
C THR A 290 2.08 -12.36 -3.83
N GLY A 291 3.17 -13.09 -4.04
CA GLY A 291 4.52 -12.73 -3.65
C GLY A 291 5.32 -11.94 -4.69
N GLY A 292 4.66 -11.32 -5.67
CA GLY A 292 5.29 -10.48 -6.69
C GLY A 292 5.19 -9.00 -6.33
N TYR A 293 4.84 -8.16 -7.31
CA TYR A 293 4.68 -6.72 -7.12
C TYR A 293 3.74 -6.34 -5.96
N ILE A 294 3.98 -5.17 -5.39
CA ILE A 294 3.07 -4.48 -4.48
C ILE A 294 2.89 -3.05 -4.97
N PHE A 295 1.69 -2.50 -4.88
CA PHE A 295 1.46 -1.07 -5.16
C PHE A 295 0.42 -0.45 -4.23
N PRO A 296 0.56 0.85 -3.91
CA PRO A 296 -0.42 1.61 -3.14
C PRO A 296 -1.79 1.72 -3.84
N VAL A 297 -2.84 1.74 -3.03
CA VAL A 297 -4.21 2.06 -3.46
C VAL A 297 -4.58 3.45 -2.94
N PRO A 298 -5.10 4.35 -3.79
CA PRO A 298 -5.49 5.67 -3.34
C PRO A 298 -6.62 5.63 -2.32
N SER A 299 -6.61 6.60 -1.40
CA SER A 299 -7.51 6.63 -0.25
C SER A 299 -8.98 6.58 -0.65
N TYR A 300 -9.37 7.34 -1.68
CA TYR A 300 -10.76 7.39 -2.16
C TYR A 300 -11.30 6.00 -2.53
N PHE A 301 -10.47 5.15 -3.13
CA PHE A 301 -10.91 3.82 -3.57
C PHE A 301 -10.90 2.85 -2.40
N ALA A 302 -9.81 2.83 -1.65
CA ALA A 302 -9.65 1.90 -0.56
C ALA A 302 -10.62 2.16 0.61
N ASP A 303 -11.00 3.42 0.87
CA ASP A 303 -12.03 3.77 1.85
C ASP A 303 -13.43 3.35 1.41
N ALA A 304 -13.74 3.52 0.13
CA ALA A 304 -15.05 3.21 -0.42
C ALA A 304 -15.29 1.70 -0.57
N TYR A 305 -14.27 0.94 -1.02
CA TYR A 305 -14.47 -0.42 -1.53
C TYR A 305 -13.64 -1.50 -0.85
N LEU A 306 -12.50 -1.16 -0.23
CA LEU A 306 -11.55 -2.18 0.25
C LEU A 306 -11.47 -2.27 1.78
N GLY A 307 -12.35 -1.59 2.51
CA GLY A 307 -12.29 -1.54 3.97
C GLY A 307 -10.96 -0.97 4.48
N ARG A 308 -10.42 0.02 3.77
CA ARG A 308 -9.15 0.71 4.05
C ARG A 308 -7.87 -0.12 3.84
N LYS A 309 -7.93 -1.23 3.10
CA LYS A 309 -6.74 -1.92 2.60
C LYS A 309 -6.06 -1.03 1.55
N ARG A 310 -4.84 -0.57 1.83
CA ARG A 310 -4.10 0.42 1.00
C ARG A 310 -3.00 -0.19 0.15
N LEU A 311 -2.86 -1.52 0.15
CA LEU A 311 -1.87 -2.23 -0.66
C LEU A 311 -2.59 -3.26 -1.52
N ILE A 312 -2.17 -3.41 -2.76
CA ILE A 312 -2.48 -4.55 -3.61
C ILE A 312 -1.18 -5.26 -3.93
N SER A 313 -1.19 -6.60 -3.90
CA SER A 313 -0.08 -7.42 -4.33
C SER A 313 -0.52 -8.52 -5.28
N GLY A 314 0.38 -8.99 -6.12
CA GLY A 314 0.09 -10.00 -7.12
C GLY A 314 1.36 -10.57 -7.72
N LEU A 315 1.21 -11.70 -8.41
CA LEU A 315 2.25 -12.34 -9.20
C LEU A 315 1.59 -12.97 -10.44
N PHE A 316 2.33 -13.03 -11.54
CA PHE A 316 1.92 -13.73 -12.75
C PHE A 316 2.40 -15.19 -12.75
N THR A 317 2.21 -15.90 -13.86
CA THR A 317 2.71 -17.26 -14.02
C THR A 317 4.23 -17.29 -13.98
N GLN A 318 4.82 -17.84 -12.91
CA GLN A 318 6.25 -18.04 -12.83
C GLN A 318 6.67 -19.51 -13.00
N GLN A 319 7.94 -19.71 -13.35
CA GLN A 319 8.61 -21.01 -13.49
C GLN A 319 8.25 -21.95 -12.32
N GLY A 320 7.87 -23.19 -12.65
CA GLY A 320 7.38 -24.17 -11.67
C GLY A 320 5.86 -24.36 -11.63
N VAL A 321 5.11 -23.44 -12.26
CA VAL A 321 3.73 -23.49 -12.83
C VAL A 321 2.56 -24.12 -12.05
N SER A 322 2.75 -24.97 -11.04
CA SER A 322 1.64 -25.49 -10.24
C SER A 322 1.17 -24.40 -9.27
N HIS A 323 -0.12 -24.03 -9.36
CA HIS A 323 -0.80 -23.10 -8.44
C HIS A 323 -0.47 -21.59 -8.60
N THR A 324 0.05 -21.13 -9.74
CA THR A 324 0.21 -19.70 -10.05
C THR A 324 -1.07 -19.10 -10.67
N SER A 325 -1.06 -17.79 -10.95
CA SER A 325 -2.10 -17.11 -11.75
C SER A 325 -1.68 -17.09 -13.22
N GLN A 326 -2.54 -17.57 -14.14
CA GLN A 326 -2.36 -17.55 -15.61
C GLN A 326 -2.53 -16.14 -16.20
N GLY A 327 -1.64 -15.23 -15.82
CA GLY A 327 -1.73 -13.80 -16.05
C GLY A 327 -1.61 -13.03 -14.73
N PRO A 328 -1.72 -11.70 -14.76
CA PRO A 328 -1.54 -10.90 -13.54
C PRO A 328 -2.55 -11.22 -12.45
N ALA A 329 -2.26 -10.81 -11.21
CA ALA A 329 -3.12 -11.01 -10.05
C ALA A 329 -3.18 -9.76 -9.16
N MET A 330 -4.23 -9.60 -8.37
CA MET A 330 -4.44 -8.47 -7.47
C MET A 330 -5.19 -8.90 -6.22
N PHE A 331 -4.49 -8.83 -5.09
CA PHE A 331 -4.99 -9.12 -3.77
C PHE A 331 -4.77 -7.92 -2.86
N ALA A 332 -5.87 -7.28 -2.45
CA ALA A 332 -5.80 -6.15 -1.54
C ALA A 332 -5.60 -6.61 -0.10
N TYR A 333 -4.74 -5.91 0.64
CA TYR A 333 -4.43 -6.18 2.05
C TYR A 333 -3.97 -4.91 2.78
N GLY A 334 -3.79 -5.00 4.09
CA GLY A 334 -3.27 -3.90 4.91
C GLY A 334 -2.92 -4.40 6.31
N PRO A 335 -1.65 -4.76 6.60
CA PRO A 335 -1.29 -5.45 7.85
C PRO A 335 -1.62 -4.65 9.11
N TRP A 336 -1.65 -3.32 9.06
CA TRP A 336 -2.08 -2.48 10.19
C TRP A 336 -3.56 -2.67 10.59
N LEU A 337 -4.37 -3.29 9.73
CA LEU A 337 -5.77 -3.64 10.05
C LEU A 337 -5.84 -4.92 10.87
N ASP A 338 -4.92 -5.86 10.66
CA ASP A 338 -4.77 -7.09 11.42
C ASP A 338 -3.97 -6.87 12.73
N ASP A 339 -3.16 -5.79 12.79
CA ASP A 339 -2.46 -5.34 14.00
C ASP A 339 -2.69 -3.85 14.30
N PRO A 340 -3.92 -3.47 14.72
CA PRO A 340 -4.27 -2.07 14.96
C PRO A 340 -3.51 -1.45 16.13
N GLN A 341 -2.94 -2.25 17.03
CA GLN A 341 -2.20 -1.79 18.20
C GLN A 341 -0.67 -1.86 18.01
N ASN A 342 -0.20 -2.22 16.81
CA ASN A 342 1.22 -2.38 16.49
C ASN A 342 1.96 -3.31 17.49
N LYS A 343 1.27 -4.37 17.94
CA LYS A 343 1.79 -5.39 18.87
C LYS A 343 2.70 -6.40 18.18
N GLY A 344 2.70 -6.42 16.85
CA GLY A 344 3.37 -7.41 16.02
C GLY A 344 2.39 -8.49 15.55
N ILE A 345 2.47 -8.79 14.26
CA ILE A 345 1.82 -9.95 13.64
C ILE A 345 2.83 -11.09 13.61
N THR A 346 2.47 -12.25 14.14
CA THR A 346 3.33 -13.44 14.11
C THR A 346 3.65 -13.84 12.67
N HIS A 347 4.89 -14.27 12.43
CA HIS A 347 5.27 -14.87 11.14
C HIS A 347 4.29 -15.97 10.74
N ASN A 348 4.10 -16.13 9.44
CA ASN A 348 3.22 -17.11 8.81
C ASN A 348 1.71 -16.92 9.07
N SER A 349 1.32 -15.83 9.75
CA SER A 349 -0.10 -15.47 9.92
C SER A 349 -0.75 -15.14 8.57
N LYS A 350 -2.03 -15.49 8.44
CA LYS A 350 -2.85 -15.14 7.28
C LYS A 350 -3.51 -13.79 7.52
N LEU A 351 -3.15 -12.80 6.73
CA LEU A 351 -3.75 -11.46 6.78
C LEU A 351 -5.12 -11.46 6.12
N ALA A 352 -5.99 -10.54 6.55
CA ALA A 352 -7.27 -10.32 5.90
C ALA A 352 -7.06 -9.78 4.47
N THR A 353 -7.46 -10.58 3.48
CA THR A 353 -7.20 -10.32 2.06
C THR A 353 -8.50 -10.26 1.26
N GLN A 354 -8.57 -9.33 0.30
CA GLN A 354 -9.63 -9.24 -0.69
C GLN A 354 -9.07 -9.55 -2.07
N ALA A 355 -9.52 -10.64 -2.71
CA ALA A 355 -9.19 -10.89 -4.11
C ALA A 355 -9.95 -9.89 -5.00
N LEU A 356 -9.22 -9.30 -5.95
CA LEU A 356 -9.76 -8.36 -6.94
C LEU A 356 -9.63 -8.89 -8.35
N LEU A 357 -8.55 -9.61 -8.63
CA LEU A 357 -8.26 -10.17 -9.94
C LEU A 357 -7.28 -11.34 -9.80
N TYR A 358 -7.50 -12.46 -10.47
CA TYR A 358 -6.50 -13.51 -10.67
C TYR A 358 -7.03 -14.51 -11.69
N TYR A 359 -6.17 -15.20 -12.42
CA TYR A 359 -6.58 -16.16 -13.45
C TYR A 359 -6.21 -17.56 -12.99
N PRO A 360 -7.17 -18.39 -12.56
CA PRO A 360 -6.86 -19.71 -12.02
C PRO A 360 -6.09 -20.55 -13.03
N TYR A 361 -5.07 -21.25 -12.53
CA TYR A 361 -4.32 -22.19 -13.35
C TYR A 361 -5.20 -23.36 -13.80
N THR A 362 -5.36 -23.55 -15.12
CA THR A 362 -6.04 -24.73 -15.68
C THR A 362 -5.03 -25.71 -16.28
N THR A 363 -5.16 -27.00 -15.96
CA THR A 363 -4.20 -28.05 -16.32
C THR A 363 -4.42 -28.66 -17.71
N ASN A 364 -5.21 -28.02 -18.59
CA ASN A 364 -5.54 -28.59 -19.91
C ASN A 364 -4.37 -28.42 -20.90
N PHE A 365 -3.28 -29.12 -20.63
CA PHE A 365 -2.10 -29.27 -21.51
C PHE A 365 -2.34 -30.23 -22.68
N THR A 366 -3.53 -30.80 -22.81
CA THR A 366 -3.89 -31.84 -23.78
C THR A 366 -4.27 -31.32 -25.17
N VAL A 367 -3.97 -30.05 -25.49
CA VAL A 367 -4.08 -29.55 -26.86
C VAL A 367 -2.71 -29.67 -27.53
N PRO A 368 -2.52 -30.54 -28.54
CA PRO A 368 -1.36 -30.45 -29.40
C PRO A 368 -1.36 -29.06 -30.07
N GLY A 369 -0.51 -28.16 -29.58
CA GLY A 369 -0.41 -26.78 -30.08
C GLY A 369 -1.39 -25.76 -29.48
N GLY A 370 -1.93 -25.97 -28.28
CA GLY A 370 -2.75 -24.95 -27.59
C GLY A 370 -2.28 -24.73 -26.16
N ASP A 371 -1.95 -23.48 -25.82
CA ASP A 371 -1.70 -23.02 -24.45
C ASP A 371 -2.90 -23.33 -23.54
N PRO A 372 -2.69 -23.49 -22.22
CA PRO A 372 -3.78 -23.66 -21.28
C PRO A 372 -4.76 -22.48 -21.42
N ILE A 373 -6.04 -22.80 -21.61
CA ILE A 373 -7.12 -21.81 -21.68
C ILE A 373 -7.31 -21.22 -20.28
N GLY A 374 -6.49 -20.22 -19.95
CA GLY A 374 -6.73 -19.32 -18.84
C GLY A 374 -7.83 -18.31 -19.21
N ASN A 375 -8.46 -17.71 -18.20
CA ASN A 375 -9.43 -16.62 -18.43
C ASN A 375 -8.75 -15.32 -18.90
N PHE A 376 -7.41 -15.26 -18.91
CA PHE A 376 -6.66 -14.13 -19.45
C PHE A 376 -6.54 -14.26 -20.98
N PRO A 377 -7.01 -13.28 -21.77
CA PRO A 377 -7.02 -13.36 -23.22
C PRO A 377 -5.62 -13.58 -23.81
N ASP A 378 -5.51 -14.56 -24.71
CA ASP A 378 -4.31 -14.91 -25.47
C ASP A 378 -3.05 -15.17 -24.61
N HIS A 379 -3.23 -15.63 -23.37
CA HIS A 379 -2.13 -15.93 -22.45
C HIS A 379 -1.14 -16.91 -23.08
N GLN A 380 0.15 -16.57 -23.00
CA GLN A 380 1.24 -17.52 -23.22
C GLN A 380 2.07 -17.67 -21.95
N VAL A 381 2.60 -18.87 -21.69
CA VAL A 381 3.42 -19.15 -20.51
C VAL A 381 4.66 -18.22 -20.36
N PRO A 382 5.36 -17.80 -21.44
CA PRO A 382 6.48 -16.87 -21.35
C PRO A 382 6.09 -15.38 -21.15
N ASP A 383 4.80 -15.04 -21.06
CA ASP A 383 4.36 -13.68 -20.75
C ASP A 383 4.77 -13.31 -19.32
N HIS A 384 5.36 -12.13 -19.14
CA HIS A 384 5.71 -11.63 -17.81
C HIS A 384 4.94 -10.35 -17.47
N TRP A 385 4.49 -10.25 -16.22
CA TRP A 385 3.80 -9.07 -15.69
C TRP A 385 4.39 -8.72 -14.33
N GLU A 386 5.48 -7.95 -14.35
CA GLU A 386 6.39 -7.83 -13.21
C GLU A 386 6.04 -6.67 -12.27
N ALA A 387 5.32 -5.64 -12.74
CA ALA A 387 4.97 -4.50 -11.89
C ALA A 387 3.60 -3.90 -12.21
N ALA A 388 3.08 -3.17 -11.23
CA ALA A 388 1.78 -2.52 -11.32
C ALA A 388 1.76 -1.18 -10.58
N SER A 389 0.91 -0.25 -11.01
CA SER A 389 0.70 1.04 -10.35
C SER A 389 -0.72 1.54 -10.51
N TRP A 390 -1.28 2.08 -9.43
CA TRP A 390 -2.57 2.78 -9.50
C TRP A 390 -2.35 4.23 -9.94
N VAL A 391 -2.75 4.55 -11.17
CA VAL A 391 -2.61 5.90 -11.74
C VAL A 391 -3.96 6.61 -11.71
N HIS A 392 -4.00 7.81 -11.14
CA HIS A 392 -5.22 8.61 -11.12
C HIS A 392 -4.98 10.12 -11.10
N THR A 393 -5.98 10.84 -11.59
CA THR A 393 -6.17 12.28 -11.40
C THR A 393 -7.51 12.49 -10.66
N PRO A 394 -7.96 13.72 -10.41
CA PRO A 394 -9.34 13.96 -10.00
C PRO A 394 -10.37 13.43 -11.03
N GLU A 395 -10.03 13.42 -12.32
CA GLU A 395 -10.93 13.12 -13.43
C GLU A 395 -10.79 11.69 -13.99
N LYS A 396 -9.59 11.10 -13.93
CA LYS A 396 -9.26 9.82 -14.60
C LYS A 396 -8.62 8.80 -13.68
N HIS A 397 -8.73 7.53 -14.01
CA HIS A 397 -7.97 6.46 -13.33
C HIS A 397 -7.74 5.20 -14.17
N ALA A 398 -6.72 4.44 -13.79
CA ALA A 398 -6.48 3.07 -14.22
C ALA A 398 -5.57 2.37 -13.21
N VAL A 399 -5.65 1.04 -13.14
CA VAL A 399 -4.52 0.24 -12.64
C VAL A 399 -3.70 -0.18 -13.85
N LEU A 400 -2.44 0.24 -13.90
CA LEU A 400 -1.51 -0.11 -14.97
C LEU A 400 -0.69 -1.31 -14.53
N LEU A 401 -0.54 -2.31 -15.40
CA LEU A 401 0.44 -3.39 -15.22
C LEU A 401 1.41 -3.37 -16.37
N VAL A 402 2.69 -3.51 -16.06
CA VAL A 402 3.78 -3.48 -17.03
C VAL A 402 4.45 -4.84 -17.09
N GLY A 403 4.96 -5.17 -18.25
CA GLY A 403 5.74 -6.38 -18.48
C GLY A 403 5.99 -6.59 -19.97
N ARG A 404 6.08 -7.85 -20.37
CA ARG A 404 6.29 -8.27 -21.76
C ARG A 404 5.27 -9.32 -22.18
N ARG A 405 5.09 -9.43 -23.48
CA ARG A 405 4.29 -10.47 -24.11
C ARG A 405 5.08 -11.26 -25.13
N ALA A 406 4.90 -12.57 -25.14
CA ALA A 406 5.38 -13.45 -26.19
C ALA A 406 4.52 -13.28 -27.46
N MET A 407 5.17 -13.06 -28.59
CA MET A 407 4.50 -12.93 -29.90
C MET A 407 4.72 -14.16 -30.78
N GLY A 408 5.68 -15.02 -30.41
CA GLY A 408 6.02 -16.23 -31.13
C GLY A 408 5.20 -17.45 -30.73
N VAL A 409 5.65 -18.60 -31.21
CA VAL A 409 5.16 -19.91 -30.77
C VAL A 409 5.88 -20.31 -29.50
N THR A 410 5.13 -20.51 -28.41
CA THR A 410 5.70 -20.97 -27.15
C THR A 410 6.26 -22.39 -27.26
N TYR A 411 7.44 -22.61 -26.68
CA TYR A 411 7.99 -23.95 -26.48
C TYR A 411 8.78 -24.05 -25.16
N TYR A 412 8.92 -25.26 -24.63
CA TYR A 412 9.74 -25.55 -23.45
C TYR A 412 10.98 -26.36 -23.86
N GLY A 413 12.16 -25.95 -23.40
CA GLY A 413 13.40 -26.69 -23.69
C GLY A 413 14.66 -25.86 -23.49
N ASP A 414 15.77 -26.42 -23.96
CA ASP A 414 17.02 -25.68 -24.08
C ASP A 414 16.87 -24.56 -25.11
N ALA A 415 17.53 -23.42 -24.86
CA ALA A 415 17.50 -22.27 -25.75
C ALA A 415 17.98 -22.63 -27.16
N ARG A 416 17.28 -22.11 -28.17
CA ARG A 416 17.68 -22.18 -29.58
C ARG A 416 18.65 -21.05 -29.89
N PRO A 417 19.40 -21.14 -31.02
CA PRO A 417 20.17 -20.00 -31.51
C PRO A 417 19.27 -18.78 -31.70
N ASN A 418 19.66 -17.66 -31.08
CA ASN A 418 18.99 -16.34 -31.08
C ASN A 418 17.80 -16.17 -30.12
N ASP A 419 17.50 -17.14 -29.27
CA ASP A 419 16.58 -16.88 -28.17
C ASP A 419 17.19 -15.85 -27.21
N CYS A 420 16.31 -15.09 -26.55
CA CYS A 420 16.73 -14.02 -25.66
C CYS A 420 17.27 -14.57 -24.35
N ASP A 421 16.66 -15.63 -23.84
CA ASP A 421 17.13 -16.38 -22.68
C ASP A 421 17.97 -17.57 -23.14
N ILE A 422 19.17 -17.72 -22.58
CA ILE A 422 20.08 -18.84 -22.88
C ILE A 422 19.82 -20.07 -22.00
N TYR A 423 18.99 -19.93 -20.98
CA TYR A 423 18.70 -20.98 -20.02
C TYR A 423 17.54 -21.87 -20.50
N LYS A 424 17.49 -23.07 -19.94
CA LYS A 424 16.38 -23.99 -20.17
C LYS A 424 15.11 -23.45 -19.55
N GLY A 425 14.02 -23.38 -20.32
CA GLY A 425 12.78 -22.80 -19.86
C GLY A 425 11.71 -22.73 -20.93
N TYR A 426 10.70 -21.90 -20.67
CA TYR A 426 9.71 -21.50 -21.66
C TYR A 426 10.25 -20.34 -22.49
N HIS A 427 10.09 -20.43 -23.79
CA HIS A 427 10.55 -19.47 -24.80
C HIS A 427 9.37 -19.09 -25.70
N GLY A 428 9.31 -17.85 -26.17
CA GLY A 428 8.15 -17.26 -26.86
C GLY A 428 8.50 -16.10 -27.80
N GLU A 429 9.76 -16.00 -28.20
CA GLU A 429 10.33 -14.93 -29.02
C GLU A 429 9.61 -14.78 -30.38
N PRO A 430 9.47 -13.55 -30.91
CA PRO A 430 9.93 -12.30 -30.32
C PRO A 430 9.02 -11.82 -29.18
N TYR A 431 9.58 -11.02 -28.26
CA TYR A 431 8.81 -10.35 -27.22
C TYR A 431 8.47 -8.91 -27.60
N GLU A 432 7.42 -8.37 -27.01
CA GLU A 432 7.11 -6.94 -27.06
C GLU A 432 6.75 -6.42 -25.66
N PRO A 433 7.10 -5.16 -25.33
CA PRO A 433 6.71 -4.57 -24.07
C PRO A 433 5.21 -4.32 -24.07
N ARG A 434 4.58 -4.44 -22.91
CA ARG A 434 3.14 -4.23 -22.74
C ARG A 434 2.82 -3.44 -21.48
N ILE A 435 1.79 -2.59 -21.62
CA ILE A 435 1.11 -1.95 -20.49
C ILE A 435 -0.37 -2.29 -20.59
N LEU A 436 -0.88 -3.01 -19.59
CA LEU A 436 -2.29 -3.35 -19.43
C LEU A 436 -2.98 -2.27 -18.60
N PHE A 437 -4.20 -1.90 -18.97
CA PHE A 437 -5.03 -0.95 -18.23
C PHE A 437 -6.26 -1.69 -17.71
N TYR A 438 -6.36 -1.80 -16.40
CA TYR A 438 -7.54 -2.34 -15.72
C TYR A 438 -8.43 -1.23 -15.18
N ASP A 439 -9.73 -1.44 -15.29
CA ASP A 439 -10.74 -0.49 -14.85
C ASP A 439 -10.97 -0.62 -13.33
N PRO A 440 -10.71 0.42 -12.53
CA PRO A 440 -11.00 0.38 -11.11
C PRO A 440 -12.48 0.12 -10.78
N ALA A 441 -13.42 0.45 -11.66
CA ALA A 441 -14.83 0.12 -11.46
C ALA A 441 -15.06 -1.40 -11.42
N ASP A 442 -14.36 -2.16 -12.26
CA ASP A 442 -14.42 -3.62 -12.23
C ASP A 442 -13.83 -4.19 -10.94
N LEU A 443 -12.71 -3.62 -10.47
CA LEU A 443 -12.11 -4.01 -9.18
C LEU A 443 -13.03 -3.66 -8.01
N ALA A 444 -13.79 -2.56 -8.08
CA ALA A 444 -14.78 -2.22 -7.07
C ALA A 444 -15.94 -3.22 -7.05
N LEU A 445 -16.39 -3.69 -8.21
CA LEU A 445 -17.39 -4.75 -8.31
C LEU A 445 -16.87 -6.07 -7.74
N ALA A 446 -15.61 -6.44 -8.00
CA ALA A 446 -14.99 -7.61 -7.38
C ALA A 446 -14.92 -7.49 -5.85
N ALA A 447 -14.48 -6.33 -5.34
CA ALA A 447 -14.41 -6.07 -3.91
C ALA A 447 -15.78 -6.16 -3.20
N GLN A 448 -16.87 -5.89 -3.93
CA GLN A 448 -18.25 -5.99 -3.44
C GLN A 448 -18.88 -7.36 -3.72
N ASN A 449 -18.14 -8.33 -4.26
CA ASN A 449 -18.64 -9.63 -4.71
C ASN A 449 -19.77 -9.53 -5.76
N LYS A 450 -19.73 -8.49 -6.61
CA LYS A 450 -20.67 -8.25 -7.71
C LYS A 450 -20.11 -8.63 -9.09
N LYS A 451 -18.82 -8.93 -9.17
CA LYS A 451 -18.13 -9.44 -10.36
C LYS A 451 -17.15 -10.51 -9.91
N ASP A 452 -17.05 -11.60 -10.67
CA ASP A 452 -16.08 -12.66 -10.39
C ASP A 452 -14.66 -12.14 -10.68
N PRO A 453 -13.75 -12.13 -9.68
CA PRO A 453 -12.37 -11.66 -9.86
C PRO A 453 -11.61 -12.44 -10.93
N THR A 454 -12.06 -13.65 -11.30
CA THR A 454 -11.41 -14.49 -12.31
C THR A 454 -11.81 -14.16 -13.74
N THR A 455 -12.70 -13.18 -13.94
CA THR A 455 -13.26 -12.81 -15.25
C THR A 455 -12.93 -11.38 -15.67
N ILE A 456 -12.24 -10.62 -14.82
CA ILE A 456 -11.85 -9.24 -15.10
C ILE A 456 -10.66 -9.25 -16.04
N VAL A 457 -10.76 -8.52 -17.15
CA VAL A 457 -9.73 -8.40 -18.19
C VAL A 457 -9.38 -6.93 -18.41
N PRO A 458 -8.18 -6.59 -18.94
CA PRO A 458 -7.83 -5.21 -19.20
C PRO A 458 -8.71 -4.63 -20.33
N TYR A 459 -8.99 -3.33 -20.27
CA TYR A 459 -9.74 -2.63 -21.33
C TYR A 459 -8.82 -2.04 -22.41
N ILE A 460 -7.53 -1.89 -22.11
CA ILE A 460 -6.47 -1.52 -23.07
C ILE A 460 -5.26 -2.42 -22.81
N GLU A 461 -4.66 -2.87 -23.90
CA GLU A 461 -3.30 -3.40 -23.93
C GLU A 461 -2.48 -2.55 -24.91
N TRP A 462 -1.45 -1.89 -24.41
CA TRP A 462 -0.67 -0.94 -25.16
C TRP A 462 0.78 -1.41 -25.34
N ASN A 463 1.31 -1.28 -26.56
CA ASN A 463 2.73 -1.43 -26.87
C ASN A 463 3.46 -0.06 -26.79
N PRO A 464 4.29 0.20 -25.76
CA PRO A 464 5.03 1.45 -25.60
C PRO A 464 6.43 1.45 -26.26
N SER A 465 6.79 0.47 -27.08
CA SER A 465 8.16 0.26 -27.61
C SER A 465 8.79 1.49 -28.26
N GLN A 466 8.01 2.38 -28.87
CA GLN A 466 8.51 3.65 -29.45
C GLN A 466 9.15 4.61 -28.43
N PHE A 467 8.88 4.42 -27.13
CA PHE A 467 9.44 5.22 -26.04
C PHE A 467 10.57 4.51 -25.31
N MET A 468 10.80 3.23 -25.61
CA MET A 468 11.71 2.37 -24.85
C MET A 468 12.95 2.00 -25.66
N SER A 469 13.97 1.52 -24.97
CA SER A 469 15.20 1.05 -25.60
C SER A 469 14.98 -0.38 -26.06
N LYS A 470 15.42 -0.70 -27.27
CA LYS A 470 15.29 -2.06 -27.78
C LYS A 470 16.22 -3.00 -27.02
N THR A 471 15.65 -3.97 -26.33
CA THR A 471 16.32 -5.17 -25.82
C THR A 471 15.72 -6.40 -26.51
N CYS A 472 16.28 -7.59 -26.29
CA CYS A 472 15.71 -8.82 -26.83
C CYS A 472 14.41 -9.19 -26.10
N ASP A 473 14.44 -9.09 -24.77
CA ASP A 473 13.39 -9.51 -23.84
C ASP A 473 12.26 -8.49 -23.64
N TRP A 474 12.52 -7.19 -23.88
CA TRP A 474 11.59 -6.07 -23.63
C TRP A 474 11.02 -6.03 -22.20
N GLU A 475 11.80 -6.51 -21.22
CA GLU A 475 11.33 -6.75 -19.87
C GLU A 475 11.09 -5.46 -19.08
N LEU A 476 9.86 -5.24 -18.61
CA LEU A 476 9.46 -4.08 -17.81
C LEU A 476 9.15 -4.51 -16.38
N THR A 477 9.96 -4.09 -15.41
CA THR A 477 9.97 -4.66 -14.05
C THR A 477 9.59 -3.69 -12.95
N GLY A 478 9.31 -2.44 -13.28
CA GLY A 478 8.94 -1.43 -12.29
C GLY A 478 7.92 -0.45 -12.83
N ALA A 479 6.93 -0.11 -12.00
CA ALA A 479 5.96 0.94 -12.28
C ALA A 479 5.58 1.64 -10.98
N VAL A 480 5.78 2.96 -10.89
CA VAL A 480 5.39 3.73 -9.70
C VAL A 480 4.91 5.12 -10.08
N TYR A 481 3.87 5.59 -9.38
CA TYR A 481 3.20 6.86 -9.64
C TYR A 481 3.43 7.85 -8.49
N ASP A 482 4.01 9.00 -8.83
CA ASP A 482 3.99 10.21 -8.00
C ASP A 482 2.67 10.95 -8.27
N GLU A 483 1.71 10.77 -7.37
CA GLU A 483 0.40 11.41 -7.45
C GLU A 483 0.49 12.94 -7.44
N LYS A 484 1.39 13.51 -6.63
CA LYS A 484 1.49 14.96 -6.42
C LYS A 484 1.96 15.66 -7.68
N ASN A 485 2.98 15.11 -8.34
CA ASN A 485 3.52 15.70 -9.55
C ASN A 485 3.00 15.03 -10.82
N LYS A 486 2.11 14.04 -10.72
CA LYS A 486 1.53 13.31 -11.86
C LYS A 486 2.60 12.66 -12.74
N LEU A 487 3.63 12.08 -12.13
CA LEU A 487 4.74 11.43 -12.82
C LEU A 487 4.64 9.91 -12.66
N LEU A 488 4.67 9.18 -13.76
CA LEU A 488 4.76 7.74 -13.80
C LEU A 488 6.18 7.34 -14.22
N TYR A 489 6.83 6.57 -13.37
CA TYR A 489 8.15 6.00 -13.62
C TYR A 489 7.99 4.53 -14.01
N ILE A 490 8.58 4.14 -15.13
CA ILE A 490 8.60 2.75 -15.61
C ILE A 490 10.05 2.31 -15.76
N MET A 491 10.40 1.13 -15.25
CA MET A 491 11.74 0.58 -15.33
C MET A 491 11.80 -0.55 -16.36
N GLN A 492 12.86 -0.56 -17.16
CA GLN A 492 13.22 -1.68 -18.05
C GLN A 492 14.60 -2.20 -17.65
N THR A 493 14.75 -3.52 -17.54
CA THR A 493 16.02 -4.15 -17.16
C THR A 493 16.95 -4.33 -18.35
N ASN A 494 18.22 -4.55 -18.06
CA ASN A 494 19.25 -4.93 -19.05
C ASN A 494 19.42 -3.94 -20.23
N VAL A 495 19.13 -2.64 -20.02
CA VAL A 495 19.14 -1.63 -21.09
C VAL A 495 20.51 -1.00 -21.28
N ASP A 496 21.06 -0.42 -20.23
CA ASP A 496 22.32 0.32 -20.32
C ASP A 496 23.49 -0.66 -20.19
N THR A 497 23.97 -1.09 -21.36
CA THR A 497 25.06 -2.04 -21.55
C THR A 497 26.45 -1.39 -21.61
N GLU A 498 26.55 -0.08 -21.37
CA GLU A 498 27.87 0.58 -21.30
C GLU A 498 28.58 0.14 -20.01
N GLY A 499 29.52 -0.80 -20.04
CA GLY A 499 30.22 -1.27 -18.83
C GLY A 499 30.22 -2.79 -18.72
N ALA A 500 30.51 -3.30 -17.52
CA ALA A 500 30.65 -4.74 -17.28
C ALA A 500 29.29 -5.46 -17.19
N ASP A 501 28.37 -4.87 -16.43
CA ASP A 501 27.03 -5.42 -16.18
C ASP A 501 25.98 -4.47 -16.76
N PRO A 502 24.94 -4.97 -17.45
CA PRO A 502 23.87 -4.13 -17.94
C PRO A 502 23.02 -3.62 -16.77
N THR A 503 22.64 -2.35 -16.81
CA THR A 503 21.85 -1.69 -15.74
C THR A 503 20.45 -1.32 -16.24
N PRO A 504 19.46 -1.22 -15.33
CA PRO A 504 18.12 -0.75 -15.69
C PRO A 504 18.12 0.70 -16.18
N LEU A 505 17.12 1.01 -17.00
CA LEU A 505 16.79 2.39 -17.39
C LEU A 505 15.39 2.77 -16.92
N LEU A 506 15.25 3.99 -16.42
CA LEU A 506 13.98 4.53 -15.92
C LEU A 506 13.40 5.50 -16.96
N TYR A 507 12.16 5.26 -17.37
CA TYR A 507 11.37 6.09 -18.27
C TYR A 507 10.35 6.90 -17.47
N VAL A 508 10.16 8.16 -17.84
CA VAL A 508 9.28 9.08 -17.12
C VAL A 508 8.16 9.56 -18.05
N PHE A 509 6.92 9.43 -17.57
CA PHE A 509 5.72 9.93 -18.24
C PHE A 509 4.99 10.91 -17.33
N LYS A 510 4.51 12.02 -17.89
CA LYS A 510 3.55 12.92 -17.26
C LYS A 510 2.14 12.42 -17.54
N ILE A 511 1.30 12.32 -16.52
CA ILE A 511 -0.11 12.04 -16.66
C ILE A 511 -0.87 13.35 -16.87
N LYS A 512 -1.60 13.44 -17.99
CA LYS A 512 -2.48 14.57 -18.31
C LYS A 512 -3.70 14.56 -17.40
N SER A 513 -4.16 15.74 -17.00
CA SER A 513 -5.44 15.92 -16.28
C SER A 513 -6.61 15.50 -17.15
#